data_AF-A0A6C0L1X4-F1
#
_entry.id   AF-A0A6C0L1X4-F1
#
_cell.length_a   1.000
_cell.length_b   1.000
_cell.length_c   1.000
_cell.angle_alpha   90.00
_cell.angle_beta   90.00
_cell.angle_gamma   90.00
#
_symmetry.space_group_name_H-M   'P 1'
#
loop_
_entity.id
_entity.type
_entity.pdbx_description
1 polymer ?
#
loop_
_entity_poly.entity_id
_entity_poly.type
_entity_poly.pdbx_seq_one_letter_code
_entity_poly.pdbx_strand_id
1 'polypeptide(L)'
;MSDQYPKNQHNKDKRPNKNILFSNEAIPTTSSLLYYVSVVGPSVLIGFFILLSIFNQNLKGLAYLVGICVLFTLTSTFNEMFSALSENNGSEKCYSHGLLSSSGGLSYGTLVYVFSFFYLLLPMMINGIVNIPLLFSLIMVMIVDGVVNIRQGCTTMTFIVVSFLLAMIAGTFWSLIIYQIKPDLVYHTDYITNNKLACSMPSKQKFKCVVKKRGEIIG
;
A
#
# COMPACT_ATOMS: atom_id res chain seq x y z
N MET A 1 74.84 -29.78 20.00
CA MET A 1 74.55 -28.88 18.87
C MET A 1 73.04 -28.64 18.89
N SER A 2 72.49 -27.59 19.52
CA SER A 2 73.03 -26.23 19.72
C SER A 2 73.34 -25.55 18.38
N ASP A 3 72.85 -24.36 18.00
CA ASP A 3 72.02 -23.30 18.65
C ASP A 3 71.26 -22.50 17.55
N GLN A 4 70.34 -21.53 17.75
CA GLN A 4 69.83 -20.79 18.93
C GLN A 4 68.37 -20.26 18.68
N TYR A 5 67.84 -19.42 19.58
CA TYR A 5 66.69 -18.51 19.37
C TYR A 5 67.00 -17.16 20.05
N PRO A 6 66.41 -16.02 19.61
CA PRO A 6 65.46 -15.32 20.50
C PRO A 6 64.23 -14.79 19.71
N LYS A 7 62.97 -14.79 20.19
CA LYS A 7 62.34 -14.33 21.46
C LYS A 7 62.47 -12.80 21.66
N ASN A 8 61.39 -12.07 21.37
CA ASN A 8 60.66 -11.18 22.29
C ASN A 8 59.50 -10.49 21.56
N GLN A 9 58.24 -10.78 21.92
CA GLN A 9 57.43 -10.11 22.95
C GLN A 9 56.90 -8.72 22.53
N HIS A 10 55.60 -8.63 22.23
CA HIS A 10 54.70 -8.04 23.23
C HIS A 10 53.22 -8.40 23.00
N ASN A 11 52.64 -9.05 24.01
CA ASN A 11 51.19 -9.06 24.23
C ASN A 11 50.72 -7.63 24.55
N LYS A 12 49.70 -7.13 23.84
CA LYS A 12 48.75 -6.12 24.31
C LYS A 12 47.34 -6.42 23.79
N ASP A 13 46.68 -7.38 24.44
CA ASP A 13 45.24 -7.29 24.67
C ASP A 13 44.88 -5.89 25.20
N LYS A 14 44.03 -5.15 24.48
CA LYS A 14 43.08 -4.21 25.10
C LYS A 14 41.96 -3.72 24.17
N ARG A 15 40.75 -4.13 24.56
CA ARG A 15 39.42 -3.53 24.29
C ARG A 15 38.79 -3.81 22.91
N PRO A 16 37.72 -4.62 22.82
CA PRO A 16 36.76 -4.48 21.74
C PRO A 16 36.20 -3.05 21.71
N ASN A 17 35.99 -2.51 20.51
CA ASN A 17 35.51 -1.15 20.31
C ASN A 17 34.10 -1.02 20.89
N LYS A 18 33.98 -0.34 22.04
CA LYS A 18 32.74 -0.10 22.78
C LYS A 18 31.88 0.98 22.10
N ASN A 19 31.48 0.71 20.85
CA ASN A 19 30.52 1.50 20.08
C ASN A 19 29.52 0.65 19.28
N ILE A 20 29.54 -0.68 19.43
CA ILE A 20 28.42 -1.55 19.01
C ILE A 20 27.43 -1.64 20.18
N LEU A 21 26.76 -0.52 20.46
CA LEU A 21 25.60 -0.45 21.38
C LEU A 21 24.30 -0.21 20.59
N PHE A 22 24.16 -0.90 19.47
CA PHE A 22 22.90 -1.07 18.74
C PHE A 22 22.68 -2.56 18.44
N SER A 23 22.91 -3.39 19.46
CA SER A 23 22.42 -4.77 19.48
C SER A 23 21.44 -4.91 20.63
N ASN A 24 20.28 -5.50 20.32
CA ASN A 24 19.33 -6.05 21.28
C ASN A 24 18.48 -5.03 22.07
N GLU A 25 17.73 -4.18 21.35
CA GLU A 25 16.31 -4.10 21.71
C GLU A 25 15.57 -5.20 20.96
N ALA A 26 15.31 -6.31 21.65
CA ALA A 26 14.37 -7.33 21.23
C ALA A 26 12.95 -6.76 21.34
N ILE A 27 12.54 -5.98 20.33
CA ILE A 27 11.15 -5.54 20.19
C ILE A 27 10.30 -6.81 19.97
N PRO A 28 9.22 -7.00 20.75
CA PRO A 28 8.72 -8.34 21.06
C PRO A 28 7.97 -9.04 19.92
N THR A 29 7.38 -10.18 20.25
CA THR A 29 6.55 -11.10 19.44
C THR A 29 5.43 -10.48 18.59
N THR A 30 5.15 -9.18 18.69
CA THR A 30 4.33 -8.43 17.71
C THR A 30 4.95 -8.38 16.32
N SER A 31 6.26 -8.59 16.21
CA SER A 31 7.00 -8.71 14.95
C SER A 31 6.42 -9.73 13.97
N SER A 32 5.86 -10.85 14.44
CA SER A 32 5.20 -11.83 13.57
C SER A 32 3.91 -11.29 12.95
N LEU A 33 3.03 -10.68 13.74
CA LEU A 33 1.75 -10.15 13.25
C LEU A 33 1.96 -9.00 12.26
N LEU A 34 2.83 -8.04 12.60
CA LEU A 34 3.12 -6.90 11.72
C LEU A 34 3.79 -7.36 10.42
N TYR A 35 4.68 -8.37 10.47
CA TYR A 35 5.26 -8.98 9.29
C TYR A 35 4.20 -9.61 8.36
N TYR A 36 3.25 -10.39 8.90
CA TYR A 36 2.14 -10.91 8.09
C TYR A 36 1.26 -9.80 7.50
N VAL A 37 1.01 -8.72 8.24
CA VAL A 37 0.25 -7.55 7.73
C VAL A 37 0.99 -6.87 6.57
N SER A 38 2.31 -6.70 6.65
CA SER A 38 3.10 -6.12 5.54
C SER A 38 3.15 -7.04 4.31
N VAL A 39 3.34 -8.35 4.49
CA VAL A 39 3.42 -9.33 3.39
C VAL A 39 2.06 -9.54 2.71
N VAL A 40 0.98 -9.69 3.48
CA VAL A 40 -0.35 -10.07 2.97
C VAL A 40 -1.23 -8.86 2.65
N GLY A 41 -1.01 -7.73 3.34
CA GLY A 41 -1.80 -6.50 3.22
C GLY A 41 -1.97 -5.94 1.81
N PRO A 42 -0.94 -5.90 0.93
CA PRO A 42 -1.08 -5.30 -0.40
C PRO A 42 -2.00 -6.15 -1.28
N SER A 43 -1.88 -7.49 -1.17
CA SER A 43 -2.75 -8.45 -1.86
C SER A 43 -4.19 -8.38 -1.33
N VAL A 44 -4.38 -8.19 -0.01
CA VAL A 44 -5.69 -7.96 0.59
C VAL A 44 -6.32 -6.66 0.11
N LEU A 45 -5.55 -5.58 -0.03
CA LEU A 45 -6.05 -4.31 -0.59
C LEU A 45 -6.52 -4.46 -2.04
N ILE A 46 -5.76 -5.17 -2.87
CA ILE A 46 -6.16 -5.47 -4.25
C ILE A 46 -7.44 -6.31 -4.27
N GLY A 47 -7.50 -7.38 -3.46
CA GLY A 47 -8.70 -8.21 -3.31
C GLY A 47 -9.92 -7.42 -2.83
N PHE A 48 -9.75 -6.50 -1.90
CA PHE A 48 -10.81 -5.64 -1.36
C PHE A 48 -11.45 -4.75 -2.45
N PHE A 49 -10.64 -4.08 -3.29
CA PHE A 49 -11.20 -3.27 -4.39
C PHE A 49 -11.91 -4.11 -5.45
N ILE A 50 -11.44 -5.33 -5.73
CA ILE A 50 -12.12 -6.27 -6.63
C ILE A 50 -13.46 -6.72 -6.03
N LEU A 51 -13.47 -7.14 -4.76
CA LEU A 51 -14.68 -7.59 -4.06
C LEU A 51 -15.74 -6.48 -3.95
N LEU A 52 -15.33 -5.25 -3.62
CA LEU A 52 -16.24 -4.09 -3.64
C LEU A 52 -16.82 -3.83 -5.03
N SER A 53 -16.04 -4.03 -6.09
CA SER A 53 -16.53 -3.91 -7.47
C SER A 53 -17.57 -4.97 -7.80
N ILE A 54 -17.34 -6.23 -7.37
CA ILE A 54 -18.27 -7.36 -7.58
C ILE A 54 -19.58 -7.11 -6.82
N PHE A 55 -19.52 -6.77 -5.53
CA PHE A 55 -20.73 -6.53 -4.72
C PHE A 55 -21.54 -5.33 -5.20
N ASN A 56 -20.87 -4.29 -5.69
CA ASN A 56 -21.52 -3.09 -6.24
C ASN A 56 -21.84 -3.23 -7.75
N GLN A 57 -21.70 -4.42 -8.34
CA GLN A 57 -21.94 -4.72 -9.77
C GLN A 57 -21.28 -3.73 -10.76
N ASN A 58 -20.12 -3.20 -10.39
CA ASN A 58 -19.41 -2.14 -11.09
C ASN A 58 -18.07 -2.64 -11.62
N LEU A 59 -17.45 -1.90 -12.55
CA LEU A 59 -16.15 -2.23 -13.14
C LEU A 59 -14.98 -1.40 -12.58
N LYS A 60 -15.23 -0.59 -11.54
CA LYS A 60 -14.24 0.31 -10.90
C LYS A 60 -13.00 -0.44 -10.38
N GLY A 61 -13.19 -1.58 -9.71
CA GLY A 61 -12.09 -2.42 -9.22
C GLY A 61 -11.33 -3.14 -10.33
N LEU A 62 -11.95 -3.40 -11.48
CA LEU A 62 -11.27 -3.96 -12.66
C LEU A 62 -10.34 -2.92 -13.31
N ALA A 63 -10.79 -1.66 -13.43
CA ALA A 63 -9.95 -0.56 -13.93
C ALA A 63 -8.74 -0.28 -13.02
N TYR A 64 -8.91 -0.41 -11.69
CA TYR A 64 -7.82 -0.40 -10.72
C TYR A 64 -6.86 -1.60 -10.91
N LEU A 65 -7.39 -2.83 -11.05
CA LEU A 65 -6.58 -4.03 -11.24
C LEU A 65 -5.70 -3.96 -12.49
N VAL A 66 -6.22 -3.48 -13.62
CA VAL A 66 -5.41 -3.28 -14.84
C VAL A 66 -4.28 -2.28 -14.59
N GLY A 67 -4.53 -1.21 -13.84
CA GLY A 67 -3.50 -0.24 -13.45
C GLY A 67 -2.40 -0.83 -12.57
N ILE A 68 -2.77 -1.72 -11.65
CA ILE A 68 -1.81 -2.48 -10.82
C ILE A 68 -0.97 -3.44 -11.68
N CYS A 69 -1.56 -4.13 -12.66
CA CYS A 69 -0.80 -4.94 -13.61
C CYS A 69 0.20 -4.09 -14.42
N VAL A 70 -0.23 -2.92 -14.91
CA VAL A 70 0.65 -1.96 -15.61
C VAL A 70 1.78 -1.50 -14.69
N LEU A 71 1.50 -1.13 -13.44
CA LEU A 71 2.52 -0.76 -12.44
C LEU A 71 3.60 -1.84 -12.28
N PHE A 72 3.23 -3.13 -12.22
CA PHE A 72 4.22 -4.19 -12.09
C PHE A 72 5.06 -4.39 -13.35
N THR A 73 4.48 -4.26 -14.55
CA THR A 73 5.27 -4.32 -15.81
C THR A 73 6.24 -3.13 -15.95
N LEU A 74 5.85 -1.94 -15.48
CA LEU A 74 6.76 -0.79 -15.38
C LEU A 74 7.84 -1.04 -14.32
N THR A 75 7.48 -1.60 -13.17
CA THR A 75 8.45 -1.88 -12.11
C THR A 75 9.47 -2.94 -12.53
N SER A 76 9.06 -4.01 -13.21
CA SER A 76 9.98 -5.07 -13.67
C SER A 76 11.03 -4.54 -14.66
N THR A 77 10.61 -3.73 -15.64
CA THR A 77 11.55 -3.11 -16.59
C THR A 77 12.50 -2.12 -15.94
N PHE A 78 12.03 -1.33 -14.96
CA PHE A 78 12.89 -0.46 -14.14
C PHE A 78 13.86 -1.26 -13.25
N ASN A 79 13.42 -2.40 -12.70
CA ASN A 79 14.28 -3.29 -11.89
C ASN A 79 15.43 -3.87 -12.71
N GLU A 80 15.16 -4.37 -13.92
CA GLU A 80 16.20 -4.91 -14.81
C GLU A 80 17.26 -3.84 -15.11
N MET A 81 16.82 -2.63 -15.50
CA MET A 81 17.69 -1.48 -15.75
C MET A 81 18.52 -1.06 -14.52
N PHE A 82 17.93 -1.10 -13.31
CA PHE A 82 18.61 -0.68 -12.09
C PHE A 82 19.52 -1.77 -11.50
N SER A 83 19.15 -3.05 -11.63
CA SER A 83 19.97 -4.18 -11.18
C SER A 83 21.30 -4.28 -11.92
N ALA A 84 21.34 -3.88 -13.20
CA ALA A 84 22.57 -3.77 -13.98
C ALA A 84 23.56 -2.73 -13.43
N LEU A 85 23.11 -1.84 -12.52
CA LEU A 85 23.90 -0.79 -11.89
C LEU A 85 24.18 -1.06 -10.40
N SER A 86 23.70 -2.17 -9.83
CA SER A 86 23.62 -2.32 -8.37
C SER A 86 23.81 -3.77 -7.90
N GLU A 87 25.00 -4.09 -7.39
CA GLU A 87 25.27 -5.31 -6.61
C GLU A 87 24.52 -5.27 -5.27
N ASN A 88 23.27 -5.73 -5.25
CA ASN A 88 22.48 -5.88 -4.04
C ASN A 88 22.21 -7.36 -3.72
N ASN A 89 23.02 -7.92 -2.81
CA ASN A 89 22.79 -9.21 -2.18
C ASN A 89 21.62 -9.09 -1.17
N GLY A 90 20.39 -9.03 -1.66
CA GLY A 90 19.20 -9.06 -0.81
C GLY A 90 19.06 -10.39 -0.07
N SER A 91 18.45 -10.38 1.11
CA SER A 91 18.29 -11.60 1.90
C SER A 91 17.19 -12.52 1.34
N GLU A 92 17.47 -13.82 1.23
CA GLU A 92 16.57 -14.83 0.60
C GLU A 92 15.14 -14.83 1.15
N LYS A 93 15.00 -14.49 2.45
CA LYS A 93 13.72 -14.40 3.18
C LYS A 93 12.71 -13.43 2.56
N CYS A 94 13.18 -12.48 1.75
CA CYS A 94 12.38 -11.40 1.20
C CYS A 94 11.84 -11.69 -0.20
N TYR A 95 12.38 -12.69 -0.89
CA TYR A 95 11.98 -13.04 -2.27
C TYR A 95 10.90 -14.14 -2.33
N SER A 96 10.74 -14.93 -1.26
CA SER A 96 10.09 -16.25 -1.30
C SER A 96 8.55 -16.25 -1.27
N HIS A 97 7.88 -15.14 -0.96
CA HIS A 97 6.46 -15.16 -0.57
C HIS A 97 5.58 -14.14 -1.30
N GLY A 98 5.46 -14.28 -2.63
CA GLY A 98 4.47 -13.54 -3.42
C GLY A 98 4.40 -13.98 -4.89
N LEU A 99 3.19 -13.97 -5.47
CA LEU A 99 2.96 -14.18 -6.90
C LEU A 99 3.57 -13.05 -7.77
N LEU A 100 3.97 -11.95 -7.13
CA LEU A 100 4.42 -10.69 -7.73
C LEU A 100 5.72 -10.18 -7.07
N SER A 101 6.58 -11.09 -6.58
CA SER A 101 7.87 -10.73 -5.98
C SER A 101 8.77 -9.96 -6.95
N SER A 102 9.25 -8.80 -6.52
CA SER A 102 10.17 -7.94 -7.28
C SER A 102 11.63 -8.36 -7.03
N SER A 103 12.28 -8.94 -8.03
CA SER A 103 13.73 -9.21 -8.02
C SER A 103 14.54 -7.93 -8.29
N GLY A 104 14.52 -6.97 -7.37
CA GLY A 104 15.22 -5.69 -7.55
C GLY A 104 15.38 -4.81 -6.30
N GLY A 105 15.03 -5.29 -5.10
CA GLY A 105 15.10 -4.51 -3.86
C GLY A 105 13.99 -3.45 -3.68
N LEU A 106 13.20 -3.18 -4.74
CA LEU A 106 12.02 -2.31 -4.68
C LEU A 106 10.91 -2.94 -3.81
N SER A 107 10.27 -2.12 -2.99
CA SER A 107 9.30 -2.55 -1.99
C SER A 107 7.91 -2.74 -2.61
N TYR A 108 7.50 -3.99 -2.81
CA TYR A 108 6.21 -4.38 -3.39
C TYR A 108 5.01 -3.74 -2.70
N GLY A 109 4.95 -3.79 -1.36
CA GLY A 109 3.85 -3.21 -0.59
C GLY A 109 3.77 -1.70 -0.80
N THR A 110 4.91 -1.02 -0.67
CA THR A 110 5.03 0.42 -0.91
C THR A 110 4.54 0.83 -2.30
N LEU A 111 4.90 0.10 -3.36
CA LEU A 111 4.40 0.35 -4.72
C LEU A 111 2.86 0.32 -4.77
N VAL A 112 2.23 -0.73 -4.22
CA VAL A 112 0.76 -0.90 -4.24
C VAL A 112 0.06 0.18 -3.40
N TYR A 113 0.53 0.45 -2.18
CA TYR A 113 -0.11 1.42 -1.29
C TYR A 113 -0.03 2.85 -1.84
N VAL A 114 1.13 3.24 -2.38
CA VAL A 114 1.33 4.58 -2.97
C VAL A 114 0.54 4.74 -4.26
N PHE A 115 0.57 3.74 -5.15
CA PHE A 115 -0.25 3.75 -6.36
C PHE A 115 -1.73 3.90 -6.02
N SER A 116 -2.22 3.11 -5.06
CA SER A 116 -3.61 3.18 -4.59
C SER A 116 -3.96 4.56 -4.04
N PHE A 117 -3.09 5.15 -3.23
CA PHE A 117 -3.30 6.47 -2.66
C PHE A 117 -3.46 7.54 -3.75
N PHE A 118 -2.54 7.62 -4.71
CA PHE A 118 -2.60 8.62 -5.79
C PHE A 118 -3.72 8.35 -6.80
N TYR A 119 -4.00 7.08 -7.10
CA TYR A 119 -5.13 6.68 -7.95
C TYR A 119 -6.50 7.07 -7.34
N LEU A 120 -6.64 7.00 -6.01
CA LEU A 120 -7.87 7.38 -5.30
C LEU A 120 -7.95 8.89 -5.01
N LEU A 121 -6.82 9.56 -4.78
CA LEU A 121 -6.80 10.97 -4.43
C LEU A 121 -7.31 11.86 -5.57
N LEU A 122 -6.90 11.59 -6.82
CA LEU A 122 -7.27 12.41 -7.98
C LEU A 122 -8.80 12.55 -8.17
N PRO A 123 -9.61 11.47 -8.29
CA PRO A 123 -11.07 11.58 -8.44
C PRO A 123 -11.75 12.17 -7.20
N MET A 124 -11.21 11.95 -5.99
CA MET A 124 -11.74 12.56 -4.77
C MET A 124 -11.57 14.08 -4.76
N MET A 125 -10.43 14.57 -5.24
CA MET A 125 -10.17 16.02 -5.39
C MET A 125 -11.05 16.65 -6.48
N ILE A 126 -11.20 15.99 -7.63
CA ILE A 126 -12.04 16.49 -8.74
C ILE A 126 -13.52 16.55 -8.32
N ASN A 127 -14.02 15.51 -7.66
CA ASN A 127 -15.42 15.44 -7.24
C ASN A 127 -15.73 16.19 -5.93
N GLY A 128 -14.70 16.71 -5.23
CA GLY A 128 -14.83 17.39 -3.94
C GLY A 128 -15.25 16.50 -2.76
N ILE A 129 -15.26 15.18 -2.93
CA ILE A 129 -15.71 14.19 -1.92
C ILE A 129 -14.51 13.32 -1.53
N VAL A 130 -13.86 13.68 -0.43
CA VAL A 130 -12.62 13.05 0.03
C VAL A 130 -12.87 12.12 1.22
N ASN A 131 -12.53 10.83 1.05
CA ASN A 131 -12.55 9.87 2.16
C ASN A 131 -11.24 9.96 2.96
N ILE A 132 -11.19 10.89 3.91
CA ILE A 132 -10.02 11.11 4.77
C ILE A 132 -9.62 9.84 5.56
N PRO A 133 -10.52 9.07 6.20
CA PRO A 133 -10.16 7.81 6.86
C PRO A 133 -9.45 6.80 5.96
N LEU A 134 -9.91 6.64 4.71
CA LEU A 134 -9.29 5.74 3.74
C LEU A 134 -7.87 6.19 3.39
N LEU A 135 -7.69 7.46 3.02
CA LEU A 135 -6.37 8.01 2.68
C LEU A 135 -5.38 7.93 3.85
N PHE A 136 -5.85 8.20 5.07
CA PHE A 136 -5.03 8.06 6.29
C PHE A 136 -4.61 6.61 6.56
N SER A 137 -5.52 5.64 6.37
CA SER A 137 -5.22 4.22 6.54
C SER A 137 -4.13 3.72 5.56
N LEU A 138 -4.16 4.18 4.31
CA LEU A 138 -3.14 3.84 3.30
C LEU A 138 -1.76 4.37 3.69
N ILE A 139 -1.67 5.61 4.18
CA ILE A 139 -0.40 6.19 4.68
C ILE A 139 0.12 5.39 5.88
N MET A 140 -0.74 5.05 6.84
CA MET A 140 -0.33 4.28 8.02
C MET A 140 0.18 2.88 7.67
N VAL A 141 -0.53 2.16 6.80
CA VAL A 141 -0.12 0.83 6.36
C VAL A 141 1.18 0.88 5.53
N MET A 142 1.36 1.89 4.68
CA MET A 142 2.62 2.12 3.95
C MET A 142 3.81 2.34 4.90
N ILE A 143 3.63 3.10 5.99
CA ILE A 143 4.70 3.31 6.99
C ILE A 143 5.03 2.00 7.71
N VAL A 144 4.02 1.20 8.09
CA VAL A 144 4.24 -0.12 8.73
C VAL A 144 4.99 -1.06 7.78
N ASP A 145 4.58 -1.15 6.51
CA ASP A 145 5.28 -1.89 5.45
C ASP A 145 6.75 -1.48 5.31
N GLY A 146 7.04 -0.19 5.15
CA GLY A 146 8.40 0.31 5.04
C GLY A 146 9.26 -0.03 6.27
N VAL A 147 8.74 0.18 7.48
CA VAL A 147 9.47 -0.13 8.73
C VAL A 147 9.75 -1.63 8.87
N VAL A 148 8.78 -2.49 8.53
CA VAL A 148 8.97 -3.95 8.56
C VAL A 148 10.01 -4.38 7.52
N ASN A 149 9.89 -3.93 6.27
CA ASN A 149 10.77 -4.34 5.19
C ASN A 149 12.23 -3.87 5.40
N ILE A 150 12.44 -2.71 6.04
CA ILE A 150 13.78 -2.28 6.47
C ILE A 150 14.31 -3.14 7.62
N ARG A 151 13.51 -3.39 8.66
CA ARG A 151 13.93 -4.17 9.83
C ARG A 151 14.27 -5.62 9.49
N GLN A 152 13.62 -6.19 8.48
CA GLN A 152 13.90 -7.54 7.97
C GLN A 152 15.04 -7.59 6.93
N GLY A 153 15.61 -6.44 6.53
CA GLY A 153 16.67 -6.40 5.51
C GLY A 153 16.19 -6.76 4.10
N CYS A 154 14.93 -6.46 3.77
CA CYS A 154 14.32 -6.70 2.46
C CYS A 154 14.50 -5.54 1.49
N THR A 155 14.61 -4.31 2.01
CA THR A 155 14.73 -3.10 1.20
C THR A 155 15.55 -2.04 1.96
N THR A 156 16.08 -1.06 1.23
CA THR A 156 16.73 0.12 1.81
C THR A 156 15.82 1.34 1.69
N MET A 157 16.10 2.39 2.45
CA MET A 157 15.39 3.67 2.34
C MET A 157 15.41 4.22 0.90
N THR A 158 16.53 4.05 0.18
CA THR A 158 16.68 4.48 -1.22
C THR A 158 15.64 3.78 -2.12
N PHE A 159 15.51 2.46 -2.00
CA PHE A 159 14.55 1.70 -2.80
C PHE A 159 13.09 2.00 -2.45
N ILE A 160 12.78 2.31 -1.18
CA ILE A 160 11.46 2.81 -0.77
C ILE A 160 11.14 4.15 -1.43
N VAL A 161 12.08 5.11 -1.44
CA VAL A 161 11.89 6.42 -2.09
C VAL A 161 11.72 6.28 -3.60
N VAL A 162 12.51 5.44 -4.27
CA VAL A 162 12.35 5.14 -5.71
C VAL A 162 10.99 4.50 -5.99
N SER A 163 10.58 3.52 -5.17
CA SER A 163 9.25 2.87 -5.27
C SER A 163 8.12 3.89 -5.12
N PHE A 164 8.23 4.80 -4.15
CA PHE A 164 7.25 5.85 -3.89
C PHE A 164 7.10 6.81 -5.08
N LEU A 165 8.21 7.27 -5.66
CA LEU A 165 8.18 8.18 -6.82
C LEU A 165 7.59 7.49 -8.07
N LEU A 166 8.01 6.24 -8.36
CA LEU A 166 7.48 5.48 -9.49
C LEU A 166 5.96 5.24 -9.36
N ALA A 167 5.51 4.81 -8.17
CA ALA A 167 4.10 4.56 -7.90
C ALA A 167 3.24 5.83 -7.87
N MET A 168 3.78 6.97 -7.39
CA MET A 168 3.10 8.28 -7.47
C MET A 168 2.80 8.67 -8.91
N ILE A 169 3.81 8.61 -9.78
CA ILE A 169 3.70 8.99 -11.19
C ILE A 169 2.71 8.04 -11.89
N ALA A 170 2.89 6.72 -11.73
CA ALA A 170 2.04 5.71 -12.33
C ALA A 170 0.58 5.80 -11.85
N GLY A 171 0.33 5.96 -10.55
CA GLY A 171 -1.02 6.06 -9.97
C GLY A 171 -1.77 7.31 -10.44
N THR A 172 -1.08 8.46 -10.45
CA THR A 172 -1.66 9.73 -10.93
C THR A 172 -1.96 9.66 -12.42
N PHE A 173 -1.01 9.17 -13.22
CA PHE A 173 -1.15 9.06 -14.68
C PHE A 173 -2.23 8.05 -15.09
N TRP A 174 -2.29 6.88 -14.42
CA TRP A 174 -3.35 5.90 -14.66
C TRP A 174 -4.73 6.45 -14.32
N SER A 175 -4.87 7.14 -13.18
CA SER A 175 -6.15 7.77 -12.82
C SER A 175 -6.56 8.87 -13.81
N LEU A 176 -5.62 9.64 -14.35
CA LEU A 176 -5.91 10.62 -15.41
C LEU A 176 -6.41 9.93 -16.69
N ILE A 177 -5.74 8.88 -17.16
CA ILE A 177 -6.14 8.13 -18.35
C ILE A 177 -7.57 7.60 -18.21
N ILE A 178 -7.88 6.90 -17.11
CA ILE A 178 -9.23 6.31 -16.92
C ILE A 178 -10.28 7.42 -16.76
N TYR A 179 -9.95 8.54 -16.11
CA TYR A 179 -10.86 9.69 -15.99
C TYR A 179 -11.23 10.29 -17.35
N GLN A 180 -10.26 10.41 -18.27
CA GLN A 180 -10.50 10.93 -19.63
C GLN A 180 -11.25 9.94 -20.53
N ILE A 181 -11.01 8.63 -20.39
CA ILE A 181 -11.69 7.60 -21.19
C ILE A 181 -13.15 7.42 -20.73
N LYS A 182 -13.36 7.19 -19.44
CA LYS A 182 -14.70 7.04 -18.84
C LYS A 182 -14.64 7.29 -17.32
N PRO A 183 -15.08 8.46 -16.82
CA PRO A 183 -14.95 8.82 -15.40
C PRO A 183 -15.68 7.85 -14.46
N ASP A 184 -16.76 7.21 -14.92
CA ASP A 184 -17.50 6.19 -14.16
C ASP A 184 -16.64 4.98 -13.73
N LEU A 185 -15.57 4.66 -14.48
CA LEU A 185 -14.65 3.56 -14.18
C LEU A 185 -13.58 3.93 -13.16
N VAL A 186 -13.35 5.23 -12.91
CA VAL A 186 -12.42 5.65 -11.87
C VAL A 186 -13.04 5.35 -10.50
N TYR A 187 -12.24 4.86 -9.55
CA TYR A 187 -12.74 4.53 -8.23
C TYR A 187 -13.03 5.81 -7.40
N HIS A 188 -14.30 6.24 -7.37
CA HIS A 188 -14.81 7.33 -6.54
C HIS A 188 -15.79 6.83 -5.47
N THR A 189 -15.93 7.58 -4.38
CA THR A 189 -16.69 7.17 -3.18
C THR A 189 -18.15 7.60 -3.26
N ASP A 190 -18.92 6.93 -4.13
CA ASP A 190 -20.35 7.17 -4.35
C ASP A 190 -21.14 7.20 -3.04
N TYR A 191 -20.77 6.34 -2.10
CA TYR A 191 -21.40 6.16 -0.79
C TYR A 191 -21.13 7.30 0.22
N ILE A 192 -20.22 8.23 -0.07
CA ILE A 192 -19.98 9.45 0.76
C ILE A 192 -20.64 10.69 0.14
N THR A 193 -21.35 10.54 -0.99
CA THR A 193 -22.38 11.53 -1.29
C THR A 193 -23.40 11.54 -0.15
N ASN A 194 -23.69 12.72 0.41
CA ASN A 194 -24.85 12.98 1.27
C ASN A 194 -26.17 12.90 0.47
N ASN A 195 -26.31 11.86 -0.37
CA ASN A 195 -27.44 11.58 -1.22
C ASN A 195 -28.58 11.05 -0.33
N LYS A 196 -29.66 11.80 -0.07
CA LYS A 196 -30.49 12.59 -1.00
C LYS A 196 -31.00 11.79 -2.23
N LEU A 197 -30.21 10.88 -2.80
CA LEU A 197 -30.68 9.79 -3.66
C LEU A 197 -30.73 8.40 -2.99
N ALA A 198 -29.98 8.12 -1.91
CA ALA A 198 -30.04 6.81 -1.24
C ALA A 198 -31.24 6.71 -0.27
N CYS A 199 -31.49 7.79 0.49
CA CYS A 199 -32.74 8.07 1.19
C CYS A 199 -32.86 9.59 1.40
N SER A 200 -33.54 10.32 0.51
CA SER A 200 -33.96 11.69 0.85
C SER A 200 -35.13 11.62 1.82
N MET A 201 -34.90 11.93 3.10
CA MET A 201 -36.02 12.21 4.01
C MET A 201 -36.75 13.45 3.47
N PRO A 202 -38.03 13.33 3.05
CA PRO A 202 -38.69 14.36 2.29
C PRO A 202 -38.98 15.57 3.19
N SER A 203 -38.49 16.74 2.78
CA SER A 203 -38.62 17.99 3.54
C SER A 203 -40.09 18.41 3.66
N LYS A 204 -40.71 18.07 4.79
CA LYS A 204 -42.11 18.36 5.17
C LYS A 204 -43.16 17.85 4.17
N GLN A 205 -43.48 16.56 4.24
CA GLN A 205 -44.70 16.04 3.61
C GLN A 205 -45.96 16.44 4.38
N LYS A 206 -46.97 16.95 3.68
CA LYS A 206 -48.32 17.11 4.22
C LYS A 206 -49.08 15.79 4.01
N PHE A 207 -49.18 14.97 5.05
CA PHE A 207 -50.04 13.80 5.03
C PHE A 207 -51.51 14.25 5.07
N LYS A 208 -52.30 13.92 4.05
CA LYS A 208 -53.76 14.08 4.12
C LYS A 208 -54.32 12.88 4.89
N CYS A 209 -54.73 13.10 6.14
CA CYS A 209 -55.55 12.14 6.86
C CYS A 209 -56.88 11.98 6.13
N VAL A 210 -57.07 10.84 5.46
CA VAL A 210 -58.37 10.44 4.90
C VAL A 210 -59.11 9.60 5.91
N VAL A 211 -60.29 10.05 6.33
CA VAL A 211 -61.11 9.30 7.28
C VAL A 211 -61.88 8.25 6.49
N LYS A 212 -61.74 6.98 6.87
CA LYS A 212 -62.47 5.86 6.24
C LYS A 212 -63.49 5.25 7.19
N LYS A 213 -64.70 5.00 6.69
CA LYS A 213 -65.75 4.26 7.40
C LYS A 213 -66.30 3.19 6.46
N ARG A 214 -66.21 1.91 6.85
CA ARG A 214 -66.57 0.74 6.01
C ARG A 214 -65.83 0.68 4.65
N GLY A 215 -64.60 1.17 4.59
CA GLY A 215 -63.74 1.12 3.39
C GLY A 215 -63.80 2.37 2.50
N GLU A 216 -64.92 3.11 2.53
CA GLU A 216 -65.11 4.34 1.77
C GLU A 216 -64.49 5.55 2.48
N ILE A 217 -64.00 6.51 1.68
CA ILE A 217 -63.41 7.76 2.16
C ILE A 217 -64.54 8.76 2.42
N ILE A 218 -64.65 9.24 3.66
CA ILE A 218 -65.68 10.20 4.10
C ILE A 218 -65.13 11.61 4.37
N GLY A 219 -63.84 11.85 4.07
CA GLY A 219 -63.14 13.14 4.13
C GLY A 219 -61.68 13.01 3.70
#